data_AF-A0A8S3QLB6-F1
#
_entry.id   AF-A0A8S3QLB6-F1
#
_cell.length_a   1.000
_cell.length_b   1.000
_cell.length_c   1.000
_cell.angle_alpha   90.00
_cell.angle_beta   90.00
_cell.angle_gamma   90.00
#
_symmetry.space_group_name_H-M   'P 1'
#
loop_
_entity.id
_entity.type
_entity.pdbx_description
1 polymer ?
#
loop_
_entity_poly.entity_id
_entity_poly.type
_entity_poly.pdbx_seq_one_letter_code
_entity_poly.pdbx_strand_id
1 'polypeptide(L)'
;MKGIEYPVSIKDIPKVEKQNNLSINVFALEDQTNKQSLHPVYISNVESKNVIDLLYIESNENTHYCLIKDLNSFMCDKNRNKSFICRNCLQGFQREETLIKHKKICYDNEHCKTIMPKPGKNILKFNNHHFKNRLPFVIYCDFEAYNIPMQSCTPDPNKSYIKPISKQEINSYGMYVHSDYPEIYKPQYFSYVGDDAVEKYVEKVMKIYKEIT
;
A
#
# COMPACT_ATOMS: atom_id res chain seq x y z
N MET A 1 40.67 4.10 -13.11
CA MET A 1 39.83 4.52 -11.96
C MET A 1 40.75 5.02 -10.87
N LYS A 2 40.48 6.18 -10.26
CA LYS A 2 41.29 6.75 -9.17
C LYS A 2 40.64 6.44 -7.82
N GLY A 3 41.38 5.88 -6.87
CA GLY A 3 40.89 5.65 -5.49
C GLY A 3 39.84 4.55 -5.35
N ILE A 4 39.90 3.53 -6.21
CA ILE A 4 39.08 2.32 -6.16
C ILE A 4 40.04 1.13 -6.21
N GLU A 5 40.02 0.28 -5.20
CA GLU A 5 40.83 -0.93 -5.13
C GLU A 5 40.08 -2.12 -5.74
N TYR A 6 40.84 -3.07 -6.27
CA TYR A 6 40.28 -4.31 -6.81
C TYR A 6 40.39 -5.43 -5.76
N PRO A 7 39.36 -6.26 -5.57
CA PRO A 7 38.04 -6.23 -6.22
C PRO A 7 37.16 -5.05 -5.78
N VAL A 8 36.36 -4.51 -6.71
CA VAL A 8 35.54 -3.31 -6.47
C VAL A 8 34.47 -3.61 -5.43
N SER A 9 34.53 -2.93 -4.29
CA SER A 9 33.51 -3.05 -3.24
C SER A 9 32.21 -2.35 -3.65
N ILE A 10 31.07 -2.80 -3.13
CA ILE A 10 29.77 -2.16 -3.36
C ILE A 10 29.79 -0.69 -2.91
N LYS A 11 30.54 -0.38 -1.85
CA LYS A 11 30.69 0.98 -1.29
C LYS A 11 31.40 1.94 -2.25
N ASP A 12 32.20 1.42 -3.19
CA ASP A 12 32.94 2.21 -4.16
C ASP A 12 32.18 2.40 -5.49
N ILE A 13 31.03 1.75 -5.68
CA ILE A 13 30.20 1.90 -6.88
C ILE A 13 29.79 3.36 -7.16
N PRO A 14 29.38 4.17 -6.17
CA PRO A 14 29.10 5.59 -6.41
C PRO A 14 30.29 6.35 -7.02
N LYS A 15 31.53 5.97 -6.67
CA LYS A 15 32.74 6.57 -7.25
C LYS A 15 32.93 6.12 -8.70
N VAL A 16 32.65 4.85 -9.00
CA VAL A 16 32.71 4.29 -10.37
C VAL A 16 31.72 5.02 -11.28
N GLU A 17 30.48 5.19 -10.83
CA GLU A 17 29.43 5.92 -11.55
C GLU A 17 29.88 7.34 -11.89
N LYS A 18 30.37 8.08 -10.88
CA LYS A 18 30.82 9.46 -11.05
C LYS A 18 32.01 9.60 -11.99
N GLN A 19 32.96 8.67 -11.96
CA GLN A 19 34.15 8.71 -12.83
C GLN A 19 33.86 8.35 -14.28
N ASN A 20 32.78 7.60 -14.57
CA ASN A 20 32.50 7.05 -15.90
C ASN A 20 31.14 7.50 -16.48
N ASN A 21 30.37 8.32 -15.76
CA ASN A 21 29.03 8.76 -16.14
C ASN A 21 28.05 7.60 -16.42
N LEU A 22 28.04 6.62 -15.52
CA LEU A 22 27.22 5.41 -15.59
C LEU A 22 26.16 5.39 -14.48
N SER A 23 25.07 4.65 -14.69
CA SER A 23 24.11 4.30 -13.64
C SER A 23 24.18 2.80 -13.40
N ILE A 24 24.69 2.38 -12.24
CA ILE A 24 24.90 0.99 -11.89
C ILE A 24 23.87 0.60 -10.83
N ASN A 25 23.12 -0.48 -11.08
CA ASN A 25 22.25 -1.09 -10.09
C ASN A 25 22.82 -2.46 -9.74
N VAL A 26 22.88 -2.78 -8.45
CA VAL A 26 23.36 -4.05 -7.95
C VAL A 26 22.25 -4.76 -7.20
N PHE A 27 22.01 -5.99 -7.61
CA PHE A 27 21.04 -6.90 -7.01
C PHE A 27 21.75 -8.11 -6.42
N ALA A 28 21.19 -8.72 -5.39
CA ALA A 28 21.67 -9.98 -4.84
C ALA A 28 20.53 -11.00 -4.75
N LEU A 29 20.87 -12.28 -4.72
CA LEU A 29 19.91 -13.35 -4.45
C LEU A 29 19.84 -13.58 -2.94
N GLU A 30 18.63 -13.67 -2.42
CA GLU A 30 18.38 -14.16 -1.07
C GLU A 30 17.76 -15.57 -1.17
N ASP A 31 18.38 -16.53 -0.48
CA ASP A 31 17.83 -17.87 -0.35
C ASP A 31 16.69 -17.85 0.67
N GLN A 32 15.46 -17.84 0.17
CA GLN A 32 14.28 -18.13 1.00
C GLN A 32 13.95 -19.63 0.88
N THR A 33 13.32 -20.19 1.90
CA THR A 33 13.09 -21.63 2.14
C THR A 33 12.34 -22.37 1.01
N ASN A 34 12.95 -22.50 -0.18
CA ASN A 34 12.52 -23.10 -1.46
C ASN A 34 12.43 -22.16 -2.68
N LYS A 35 12.80 -20.88 -2.59
CA LYS A 35 12.88 -19.96 -3.75
C LYS A 35 13.97 -18.91 -3.56
N GLN A 36 14.76 -18.68 -4.61
CA GLN A 36 15.65 -17.52 -4.68
C GLN A 36 14.85 -16.29 -5.03
N SER A 37 14.96 -15.24 -4.20
CA SER A 37 14.38 -13.94 -4.48
C SER A 37 15.49 -12.93 -4.78
N LEU A 38 15.30 -12.15 -5.85
CA LEU A 38 16.16 -11.02 -6.14
C LEU A 38 15.82 -9.88 -5.17
N HIS A 39 16.83 -9.20 -4.64
CA HIS A 39 16.65 -7.95 -3.91
C HIS A 39 17.71 -6.92 -4.29
N PRO A 40 17.35 -5.62 -4.31
CA PRO A 40 18.32 -4.55 -4.54
C PRO A 40 19.28 -4.41 -3.36
N VAL A 41 20.56 -4.20 -3.67
CA VAL A 41 21.64 -3.92 -2.71
C VAL A 41 22.18 -2.50 -2.91
N TYR A 42 22.19 -2.04 -4.16
CA TYR A 42 22.53 -0.67 -4.53
C TYR A 42 21.69 -0.27 -5.73
N ILE A 43 21.02 0.88 -5.66
CA ILE A 43 20.30 1.47 -6.79
C ILE A 43 20.90 2.83 -7.07
N SER A 44 21.21 3.07 -8.33
CA SER A 44 21.78 4.34 -8.76
C SER A 44 20.77 5.48 -8.59
N ASN A 45 21.21 6.58 -8.00
CA ASN A 45 20.48 7.85 -7.99
C ASN A 45 20.88 8.77 -9.16
N VAL A 46 21.78 8.32 -10.03
CA VAL A 46 22.23 9.08 -11.19
C VAL A 46 21.35 8.72 -12.38
N GLU A 47 20.79 9.73 -13.06
CA GLU A 47 20.14 9.52 -14.35
C GLU A 47 21.21 9.52 -15.46
N SER A 48 21.59 8.34 -15.94
CA SER A 48 22.44 8.16 -17.13
C SER A 48 21.68 7.39 -18.21
N LYS A 49 22.06 7.64 -19.47
CA LYS A 49 21.62 6.81 -20.61
C LYS A 49 22.19 5.40 -20.54
N ASN A 50 23.33 5.22 -19.87
CA ASN A 50 24.04 3.96 -19.75
C ASN A 50 23.75 3.33 -18.40
N VAL A 51 22.62 2.60 -18.34
CA VAL A 51 22.21 1.83 -17.17
C VAL A 51 22.81 0.43 -17.24
N ILE A 52 23.50 0.02 -16.18
CA ILE A 52 24.11 -1.30 -16.02
C ILE A 52 23.46 -1.97 -14.83
N ASP A 53 22.89 -3.15 -15.04
CA ASP A 53 22.34 -3.98 -13.98
C ASP A 53 23.30 -5.14 -13.68
N LEU A 54 23.74 -5.26 -12.43
CA LEU A 54 24.67 -6.27 -11.97
C LEU A 54 24.02 -7.17 -10.92
N LEU A 55 24.31 -8.46 -11.02
CA LEU A 55 24.04 -9.43 -9.98
C LEU A 55 25.31 -9.64 -9.15
N TYR A 56 25.19 -9.44 -7.85
CA TYR A 56 26.22 -9.69 -6.86
C TYR A 56 26.01 -11.08 -6.27
N ILE A 57 27.01 -11.95 -6.42
CA ILE A 57 27.02 -13.31 -5.91
C ILE A 57 28.18 -13.45 -4.94
N GLU A 58 27.88 -13.90 -3.73
CA GLU A 58 28.86 -14.22 -2.71
C GLU A 58 28.94 -15.74 -2.56
N SER A 59 30.14 -16.30 -2.72
CA SER A 59 30.39 -17.74 -2.57
C SER A 59 31.64 -17.94 -1.71
N ASN A 60 31.43 -18.38 -0.48
CA ASN A 60 32.47 -18.58 0.54
C ASN A 60 33.36 -17.34 0.73
N GLU A 61 34.52 -17.30 0.09
CA GLU A 61 35.54 -16.23 0.19
C GLU A 61 35.58 -15.30 -1.03
N ASN A 62 34.81 -15.60 -2.09
CA ASN A 62 34.84 -14.85 -3.33
C ASN A 62 33.52 -14.12 -3.61
N THR A 63 33.65 -12.91 -4.13
CA THR A 63 32.54 -12.07 -4.55
C THR A 63 32.61 -11.81 -6.05
N HIS A 64 31.53 -12.07 -6.77
CA HIS A 64 31.47 -11.91 -8.23
C HIS A 64 30.33 -10.98 -8.63
N TYR A 65 30.61 -10.10 -9.60
CA TYR A 65 29.58 -9.35 -10.31
C TYR A 65 29.28 -10.03 -11.64
N CYS A 66 28.01 -10.28 -11.93
CA CYS A 66 27.53 -10.80 -13.20
C CYS A 66 26.64 -9.76 -13.89
N LEU A 67 26.82 -9.56 -15.19
CA LEU A 67 25.99 -8.62 -15.94
C LEU A 67 24.58 -9.20 -16.16
N ILE A 68 23.56 -8.47 -15.74
CA ILE A 68 22.17 -8.73 -16.10
C ILE A 68 21.87 -7.96 -17.40
N LYS A 69 21.79 -8.69 -18.52
CA LYS A 69 21.56 -8.07 -19.85
C LYS A 69 20.16 -7.49 -20.01
N ASP A 70 19.16 -8.16 -19.45
CA ASP A 70 17.76 -7.72 -19.47
C ASP A 70 17.09 -8.13 -18.16
N LEU A 71 16.83 -7.14 -17.30
CA LEU A 71 16.19 -7.35 -16.00
C LEU A 71 14.76 -7.90 -16.14
N ASN A 72 14.02 -7.51 -17.18
CA ASN A 72 12.66 -7.99 -17.38
C ASN A 72 12.66 -9.48 -17.73
N SER A 73 13.56 -9.89 -18.62
CA SER A 73 13.74 -11.30 -18.99
C SER A 73 14.27 -12.13 -17.81
N PHE A 74 15.17 -11.57 -17.01
CA PHE A 74 15.74 -12.25 -15.84
C PHE A 74 14.69 -12.58 -14.77
N MET A 75 13.68 -11.73 -14.59
CA MET A 75 12.67 -11.84 -13.55
C MET A 75 11.36 -12.48 -14.01
N CYS A 76 11.09 -12.56 -15.32
CA CYS A 76 9.83 -13.11 -15.83
C CYS A 76 9.94 -14.60 -16.18
N ASP A 77 9.00 -15.39 -15.65
CA ASP A 77 8.75 -16.75 -16.13
C ASP A 77 8.25 -16.74 -17.58
N LYS A 78 8.61 -17.79 -18.33
CA LYS A 78 8.30 -18.01 -19.77
C LYS A 78 6.82 -17.87 -20.15
N ASN A 79 5.90 -17.94 -19.18
CA ASN A 79 4.45 -17.91 -19.38
C ASN A 79 3.80 -16.55 -19.03
N ARG A 80 4.57 -15.53 -18.67
CA ARG A 80 4.02 -14.21 -18.34
C ARG A 80 4.28 -13.21 -19.48
N ASN A 81 3.27 -12.39 -19.76
CA ASN A 81 3.39 -11.25 -20.68
C ASN A 81 4.58 -10.37 -20.29
N LYS A 82 5.23 -9.75 -21.28
CA LYS A 82 6.34 -8.81 -21.09
C LYS A 82 5.95 -7.78 -20.03
N SER A 83 6.64 -7.76 -18.90
CA SER A 83 6.42 -6.78 -17.83
C SER A 83 7.59 -5.82 -17.74
N PHE A 84 7.30 -4.57 -17.42
CA PHE A 84 8.28 -3.53 -17.12
C PHE A 84 8.57 -3.55 -15.62
N ILE A 85 9.81 -3.76 -15.22
CA ILE A 85 10.17 -3.92 -13.82
C ILE A 85 10.77 -2.63 -13.26
N CYS A 86 10.32 -2.24 -12.07
CA CYS A 86 10.94 -1.17 -11.31
C CYS A 86 12.22 -1.69 -10.63
N ARG A 87 13.37 -1.04 -10.83
CA ARG A 87 14.63 -1.46 -10.22
C ARG A 87 14.66 -1.25 -8.70
N ASN A 88 13.92 -0.26 -8.20
CA ASN A 88 13.93 0.08 -6.76
C ASN A 88 13.13 -0.90 -5.89
N CYS A 89 11.95 -1.34 -6.35
CA CYS A 89 11.06 -2.22 -5.59
C CYS A 89 10.83 -3.59 -6.22
N LEU A 90 11.38 -3.83 -7.41
CA LEU A 90 11.24 -5.07 -8.19
C LEU A 90 9.79 -5.45 -8.58
N GLN A 91 8.84 -4.52 -8.46
CA GLN A 91 7.47 -4.71 -8.93
C GLN A 91 7.39 -4.67 -10.46
N GLY A 92 6.65 -5.62 -11.04
CA GLY A 92 6.35 -5.68 -12.47
C GLY A 92 5.08 -4.92 -12.85
N PHE A 93 5.13 -4.20 -13.97
CA PHE A 93 4.05 -3.41 -14.54
C PHE A 93 3.73 -3.88 -15.96
N GLN A 94 2.46 -3.84 -16.36
CA GLN A 94 2.05 -4.26 -17.71
C GLN A 94 2.38 -3.22 -18.79
N ARG A 95 2.46 -1.93 -18.42
CA ARG A 95 2.68 -0.81 -19.35
C ARG A 95 3.81 0.09 -18.83
N GLU A 96 4.63 0.59 -19.76
CA GLU A 96 5.75 1.48 -19.44
C GLU A 96 5.29 2.78 -18.76
N GLU A 97 4.19 3.37 -19.23
CA GLU A 97 3.59 4.58 -18.64
C GLU A 97 3.26 4.41 -17.15
N THR A 98 2.83 3.21 -16.75
CA THR A 98 2.50 2.92 -15.35
C THR A 98 3.76 2.82 -14.52
N LEU A 99 4.83 2.22 -15.07
CA LEU A 99 6.15 2.22 -14.44
C LEU A 99 6.67 3.66 -14.27
N ILE A 100 6.54 4.53 -15.29
CA ILE A 100 6.97 5.93 -15.20
C ILE A 100 6.24 6.66 -14.07
N LYS A 101 4.92 6.51 -13.97
CA LYS A 101 4.13 7.09 -12.87
C LYS A 101 4.56 6.54 -11.50
N HIS A 102 4.81 5.24 -11.41
CA HIS A 102 5.28 4.60 -10.19
C HIS A 102 6.66 5.09 -9.75
N LYS A 103 7.62 5.25 -10.68
CA LYS A 103 8.98 5.70 -10.38
C LYS A 103 9.01 7.03 -9.63
N LYS A 104 8.12 7.97 -9.99
CA LYS A 104 7.99 9.29 -9.36
C LYS A 104 7.71 9.23 -7.86
N ILE A 105 7.14 8.14 -7.36
CA ILE A 105 6.79 7.95 -5.95
C ILE A 105 7.76 6.94 -5.31
N CYS A 106 8.15 5.92 -6.06
CA CYS A 106 8.96 4.82 -5.55
C CYS A 106 10.40 5.23 -5.24
N TYR A 107 11.02 6.07 -6.08
CA TYR A 107 12.43 6.46 -5.91
C TYR A 107 12.65 7.47 -4.77
N ASP A 108 11.58 8.08 -4.23
CA ASP A 108 11.65 8.89 -3.01
C ASP A 108 11.79 8.02 -1.74
N ASN A 109 11.66 6.71 -1.86
CA ASN A 109 11.74 5.74 -0.77
C ASN A 109 12.97 4.85 -0.91
N GLU A 110 13.49 4.37 0.22
CA GLU A 110 14.56 3.38 0.23
C GLU A 110 14.14 2.10 -0.52
N HIS A 111 15.11 1.48 -1.18
CA HIS A 111 14.89 0.25 -1.92
C HIS A 111 14.38 -0.85 -0.98
N CYS A 112 13.26 -1.46 -1.36
CA CYS A 112 12.52 -2.31 -0.45
C CYS A 112 13.10 -3.72 -0.43
N LYS A 113 13.75 -4.09 0.69
CA LYS A 113 13.97 -5.49 1.03
C LYS A 113 12.73 -6.02 1.76
N THR A 114 12.04 -6.99 1.17
CA THR A 114 10.86 -7.61 1.81
C THR A 114 11.33 -8.49 2.98
N ILE A 115 11.24 -7.99 4.20
CA ILE A 115 11.57 -8.75 5.41
C ILE A 115 10.30 -9.40 5.94
N MET A 116 10.20 -10.73 5.79
CA MET A 116 9.11 -11.48 6.43
C MET A 116 9.32 -11.54 7.95
N PRO A 117 8.24 -11.49 8.75
CA PRO A 117 8.37 -11.68 10.20
C PRO A 117 9.03 -13.03 10.49
N LYS A 118 9.98 -13.05 11.42
CA LYS A 118 10.67 -14.28 11.84
C LYS A 118 9.65 -15.34 12.30
N PRO A 119 9.93 -16.65 12.12
CA PRO A 119 9.12 -17.72 12.69
C PRO A 119 8.83 -17.46 14.18
N GLY A 120 7.57 -17.52 14.59
CA GLY A 120 7.09 -17.19 15.94
C GLY A 120 6.58 -15.76 16.10
N LYS A 121 7.10 -14.80 15.33
CA LYS A 121 6.56 -13.42 15.20
C LYS A 121 5.61 -13.26 14.00
N ASN A 122 5.54 -14.26 13.14
CA ASN A 122 4.59 -14.36 12.04
C ASN A 122 3.18 -14.83 12.47
N ILE A 123 2.97 -15.06 13.77
CA ILE A 123 1.68 -15.52 14.32
C ILE A 123 0.91 -14.31 14.83
N LEU A 124 -0.16 -13.96 14.13
CA LEU A 124 -1.13 -12.97 14.60
C LEU A 124 -1.99 -13.60 15.69
N LYS A 125 -2.11 -12.92 16.83
CA LYS A 125 -3.00 -13.32 17.92
C LYS A 125 -3.99 -12.19 18.17
N PHE A 126 -5.24 -12.55 18.44
CA PHE A 126 -6.21 -11.58 18.90
C PHE A 126 -5.84 -11.17 20.33
N ASN A 127 -5.55 -9.90 20.56
CA ASN A 127 -5.28 -9.40 21.90
C ASN A 127 -6.58 -9.30 22.73
N ASN A 128 -7.69 -8.96 22.07
CA ASN A 128 -8.98 -8.74 22.71
C ASN A 128 -9.95 -9.90 22.42
N HIS A 129 -9.76 -11.02 23.12
CA HIS A 129 -10.57 -12.23 22.93
C HIS A 129 -12.07 -12.01 23.17
N HIS A 130 -12.44 -11.07 24.05
CA HIS A 130 -13.83 -10.76 24.37
C HIS A 130 -14.64 -10.20 23.19
N PHE A 131 -13.99 -9.61 22.18
CA PHE A 131 -14.67 -9.20 20.93
C PHE A 131 -15.17 -10.37 20.08
N LYS A 132 -14.81 -11.61 20.44
CA LYS A 132 -15.39 -12.82 19.83
C LYS A 132 -16.74 -13.18 20.44
N ASN A 133 -17.08 -12.63 21.61
CA ASN A 133 -18.37 -12.89 22.23
C ASN A 133 -19.45 -12.16 21.43
N ARG A 134 -20.50 -12.89 21.08
CA ARG A 134 -21.69 -12.32 20.45
C ARG A 134 -22.34 -11.32 21.41
N LEU A 135 -22.65 -10.13 20.92
CA LEU A 135 -23.36 -9.12 21.71
C LEU A 135 -24.85 -9.47 21.74
N PRO A 136 -25.50 -9.42 22.92
CA PRO A 136 -26.90 -9.84 23.07
C PRO A 136 -27.88 -8.88 22.39
N PHE A 137 -27.49 -7.61 22.23
CA PHE A 137 -28.23 -6.59 21.52
C PHE A 137 -27.34 -5.95 20.48
N VAL A 138 -27.81 -5.86 19.23
CA VAL A 138 -27.07 -5.30 18.10
C VAL A 138 -27.99 -4.39 17.31
N ILE A 139 -27.52 -3.18 17.02
CA ILE A 139 -28.22 -2.23 16.17
C ILE A 139 -27.48 -2.15 14.83
N TYR A 140 -28.17 -2.50 13.75
CA TYR A 140 -27.71 -2.27 12.38
C TYR A 140 -28.39 -1.02 11.87
N CYS A 141 -27.63 -0.03 11.44
CA CYS A 141 -28.18 1.24 10.98
C CYS A 141 -27.47 1.70 9.72
N ASP A 142 -28.25 2.28 8.81
CA ASP A 142 -27.76 2.96 7.61
C ASP A 142 -28.49 4.30 7.44
N PHE A 143 -27.81 5.26 6.83
CA PHE A 143 -28.33 6.61 6.58
C PHE A 143 -28.30 6.92 5.09
N GLU A 144 -29.33 7.58 4.60
CA GLU A 144 -29.31 8.19 3.27
C GLU A 144 -29.12 9.70 3.40
N ALA A 145 -28.50 10.28 2.37
CA ALA A 145 -28.18 11.70 2.34
C ALA A 145 -28.45 12.31 0.96
N TYR A 146 -28.87 13.57 0.96
CA TYR A 146 -28.91 14.38 -0.25
C TYR A 146 -27.52 14.82 -0.65
N ASN A 147 -27.25 14.84 -1.96
CA ASN A 147 -26.07 15.50 -2.50
C ASN A 147 -26.45 16.92 -2.90
N ILE A 148 -26.12 17.88 -2.06
CA ILE A 148 -26.42 19.30 -2.30
C ILE A 148 -25.24 19.92 -3.04
N PRO A 149 -25.43 20.41 -4.29
CA PRO A 149 -24.35 21.05 -5.03
C PRO A 149 -23.79 22.24 -4.26
N MET A 150 -22.47 22.30 -4.12
CA MET A 150 -21.81 23.44 -3.48
C MET A 150 -21.40 24.46 -4.54
N GLN A 151 -21.74 25.72 -4.31
CA GLN A 151 -21.26 26.82 -5.15
C GLN A 151 -19.84 27.17 -4.72
N SER A 152 -18.83 26.80 -5.53
CA SER A 152 -17.44 27.16 -5.26
C SER A 152 -17.07 28.47 -5.96
N CYS A 153 -16.11 29.20 -5.39
CA CYS A 153 -15.47 30.32 -6.10
C CYS A 153 -14.73 29.84 -7.35
N THR A 154 -14.48 30.77 -8.28
CA THR A 154 -13.62 30.52 -9.45
C THR A 154 -12.20 30.23 -8.99
N PRO A 155 -11.57 29.15 -9.46
CA PRO A 155 -10.23 28.80 -9.04
C PRO A 155 -9.16 29.74 -9.60
N ASP A 156 -8.16 30.04 -8.77
CA ASP A 156 -6.98 30.83 -9.16
C ASP A 156 -6.04 29.97 -10.03
N PRO A 157 -5.69 30.40 -11.26
CA PRO A 157 -4.80 29.67 -12.15
C PRO A 157 -3.38 29.45 -11.60
N ASN A 158 -2.94 30.26 -10.63
CA ASN A 158 -1.57 30.24 -10.12
C ASN A 158 -1.40 29.38 -8.85
N LYS A 159 -2.47 28.75 -8.35
CA LYS A 159 -2.44 27.93 -7.13
C LYS A 159 -3.16 26.61 -7.36
N SER A 160 -2.63 25.54 -6.78
CA SER A 160 -3.37 24.29 -6.68
C SER A 160 -4.62 24.51 -5.82
N TYR A 161 -5.78 24.08 -6.30
CA TYR A 161 -7.05 24.23 -5.61
C TYR A 161 -7.79 22.90 -5.55
N ILE A 162 -8.62 22.73 -4.52
CA ILE A 162 -9.58 21.64 -4.39
C ILE A 162 -10.97 22.27 -4.55
N LYS A 163 -11.78 21.74 -5.47
CA LYS A 163 -13.16 22.19 -5.69
C LYS A 163 -14.14 21.18 -5.07
N PRO A 164 -14.71 21.46 -3.89
CA PRO A 164 -15.80 20.64 -3.36
C PRO A 164 -17.01 20.77 -4.30
N ILE A 165 -17.53 19.62 -4.75
CA ILE A 165 -18.61 19.55 -5.75
C ILE A 165 -19.98 19.52 -5.06
N SER A 166 -20.10 18.74 -3.99
CA SER A 166 -21.34 18.57 -3.24
C SER A 166 -21.06 18.39 -1.75
N LYS A 167 -22.04 18.79 -0.94
CA LYS A 167 -22.13 18.48 0.48
C LYS A 167 -23.19 17.39 0.64
N GLN A 168 -22.89 16.39 1.48
CA GLN A 168 -23.88 15.40 1.87
C GLN A 168 -24.63 15.87 3.11
N GLU A 169 -25.96 15.93 3.02
CA GLU A 169 -26.84 16.22 4.16
C GLU A 169 -27.79 15.04 4.38
N ILE A 170 -27.72 14.46 5.58
CA ILE A 170 -28.49 13.27 5.96
C ILE A 170 -29.98 13.60 5.94
N ASN A 171 -30.80 12.73 5.35
CA ASN A 171 -32.24 12.94 5.21
C ASN A 171 -33.08 11.79 5.75
N SER A 172 -32.48 10.63 5.99
CA SER A 172 -33.22 9.47 6.49
C SER A 172 -32.29 8.44 7.10
N TYR A 173 -32.88 7.56 7.90
CA TYR A 173 -32.20 6.37 8.40
C TYR A 173 -33.10 5.14 8.34
N GLY A 174 -32.46 3.99 8.19
CA GLY A 174 -33.05 2.68 8.41
C GLY A 174 -32.29 1.97 9.52
N MET A 175 -32.99 1.47 10.53
CA MET A 175 -32.40 0.87 11.72
C MET A 175 -33.10 -0.44 12.07
N TYR A 176 -32.34 -1.53 12.12
CA TYR A 176 -32.78 -2.83 12.61
C TYR A 176 -32.12 -3.13 13.97
N VAL A 177 -32.96 -3.36 14.97
CA VAL A 177 -32.50 -3.75 16.31
C VAL A 177 -32.70 -5.25 16.46
N HIS A 178 -31.60 -5.97 16.59
CA HIS A 178 -31.57 -7.40 16.89
C HIS A 178 -31.38 -7.61 18.39
N SER A 179 -32.11 -8.57 18.94
CA SER A 179 -32.02 -9.02 20.33
C SER A 179 -32.00 -10.54 20.34
N ASP A 180 -31.06 -11.12 21.07
CA ASP A 180 -31.04 -12.55 21.36
C ASP A 180 -32.05 -12.94 22.47
N TYR A 181 -32.66 -11.95 23.14
CA TYR A 181 -33.65 -12.12 24.20
C TYR A 181 -34.96 -11.38 23.84
N PRO A 182 -35.86 -12.03 23.09
CA PRO A 182 -37.13 -11.44 22.65
C PRO A 182 -38.04 -10.98 23.82
N GLU A 183 -37.91 -11.61 24.98
CA GLU A 183 -38.59 -11.26 26.22
C GLU A 183 -38.17 -9.89 26.80
N ILE A 184 -36.93 -9.45 26.57
CA ILE A 184 -36.44 -8.14 27.00
C ILE A 184 -36.76 -7.09 25.93
N TYR A 185 -36.39 -7.40 24.69
CA TYR A 185 -36.61 -6.51 23.57
C TYR A 185 -36.89 -7.33 22.31
N LYS A 186 -38.02 -7.05 21.67
CA LYS A 186 -38.42 -7.78 20.47
C LYS A 186 -37.71 -7.19 19.24
N PRO A 187 -37.05 -8.02 18.40
CA PRO A 187 -36.38 -7.51 17.21
C PRO A 187 -37.33 -6.72 16.31
N GLN A 188 -36.91 -5.51 15.92
CA GLN A 188 -37.76 -4.59 15.19
C GLN A 188 -36.96 -3.69 14.26
N TYR A 189 -37.56 -3.36 13.12
CA TYR A 189 -37.07 -2.37 12.17
C TYR A 189 -37.77 -1.02 12.37
N PHE A 190 -37.00 0.06 12.25
CA PHE A 190 -37.44 1.44 12.29
C PHE A 190 -36.85 2.19 11.10
N SER A 191 -37.61 3.11 10.55
CA SER A 191 -37.11 4.06 9.56
C SER A 191 -37.71 5.43 9.79
N TYR A 192 -36.98 6.44 9.35
CA TYR A 192 -37.41 7.83 9.43
C TYR A 192 -36.88 8.60 8.23
N VAL A 193 -37.69 9.51 7.69
CA VAL A 193 -37.32 10.43 6.61
C VAL A 193 -37.68 11.84 7.04
N GLY A 194 -36.71 12.74 7.04
CA GLY A 194 -36.83 14.13 7.44
C GLY A 194 -35.45 14.78 7.61
N ASP A 195 -35.39 16.10 7.52
CA ASP A 195 -34.14 16.86 7.67
C ASP A 195 -33.54 16.72 9.08
N ASP A 196 -34.36 16.34 10.07
CA ASP A 196 -33.99 16.04 11.45
C ASP A 196 -33.70 14.54 11.71
N ALA A 197 -33.34 13.78 10.65
CA ALA A 197 -33.11 12.34 10.75
C ALA A 197 -32.02 11.97 11.75
N VAL A 198 -31.00 12.82 11.92
CA VAL A 198 -29.94 12.60 12.90
C VAL A 198 -30.46 12.75 14.32
N GLU A 199 -31.20 13.83 14.63
CA GLU A 199 -31.79 14.00 15.97
C GLU A 199 -32.75 12.85 16.29
N LYS A 200 -33.62 12.48 15.35
CA LYS A 200 -34.58 11.38 15.53
C LYS A 200 -33.92 10.03 15.71
N TYR A 201 -32.79 9.79 15.06
CA TYR A 201 -31.98 8.60 15.28
C TYR A 201 -31.47 8.56 16.72
N VAL A 202 -30.85 9.64 17.19
CA VAL A 202 -30.27 9.71 18.54
C VAL A 202 -31.36 9.56 19.60
N GLU A 203 -32.49 10.25 19.46
CA GLU A 203 -33.66 10.10 20.34
C GLU A 203 -34.13 8.65 20.41
N LYS A 204 -34.19 7.97 19.26
CA LYS A 204 -34.65 6.59 19.18
C LYS A 204 -33.66 5.61 19.81
N VAL A 205 -32.37 5.75 19.55
CA VAL A 205 -31.32 4.91 20.17
C VAL A 205 -31.33 5.09 21.69
N MET A 206 -31.44 6.33 22.18
CA MET A 206 -31.52 6.60 23.62
C MET A 206 -32.78 6.01 24.26
N LYS A 207 -33.91 5.98 23.53
CA LYS A 207 -35.13 5.32 23.99
C LYS A 207 -34.93 3.80 24.09
N ILE A 208 -34.35 3.17 23.06
CA ILE A 208 -34.04 1.73 23.06
C ILE A 208 -33.08 1.38 24.21
N TYR A 209 -32.05 2.19 24.43
CA TYR A 209 -31.12 2.00 25.54
C TYR A 209 -31.82 1.97 26.91
N LYS A 210 -32.79 2.87 27.13
CA LYS A 210 -33.61 2.90 28.36
C LYS A 210 -34.62 1.76 28.47
N GLU A 211 -35.01 1.14 27.36
CA GLU A 211 -35.91 -0.02 27.37
C GLU A 211 -35.15 -1.33 27.65
N ILE A 212 -33.86 -1.38 27.29
CA ILE A 212 -32.99 -2.54 27.49
C ILE A 212 -32.30 -2.52 28.87
N THR A 213 -32.05 -1.32 29.44
CA THR A 213 -31.39 -1.11 30.74
C THR A 213 -32.41 -0.99 31.86
#